data_AF-A0AAW8K6E5-F1
#
_entry.id   AF-A0AAW8K6E5-F1
#
_cell.length_a   1.000
_cell.length_b   1.000
_cell.length_c   1.000
_cell.angle_alpha   90.00
_cell.angle_beta   90.00
_cell.angle_gamma   90.00
#
_symmetry.space_group_name_H-M   'P 1'
#
loop_
_entity.id
_entity.type
_entity.pdbx_description
1 polymer ?
#
loop_
_entity_poly.entity_id
_entity_poly.type
_entity_poly.pdbx_seq_one_letter_code
_entity_poly.pdbx_strand_id
1 'polypeptide(L)'
;GKELFISLQFLVIVTLMLSFVLFFYEHDAQPEIYSNGISSVVWAFAQYIGDPGSFADTPPITFVGRIIACIIGLLGIALFAVPAGLVGAGFS
;
A
#
# COMPACT_ATOMS: atom_id res chain seq x y z
N GLY A 1 -8.97 17.11 -12.22
CA GLY A 1 -7.88 16.81 -13.16
C GLY A 1 -6.53 16.81 -12.48
N LYS A 2 -5.86 17.97 -12.39
CA LYS A 2 -4.53 18.09 -11.75
C LYS A 2 -4.50 17.64 -10.28
N GLU A 3 -5.49 18.00 -9.48
CA GLU A 3 -5.55 17.62 -8.06
C GLU A 3 -5.67 16.10 -7.84
N LEU A 4 -6.37 15.38 -8.73
CA LEU A 4 -6.42 13.92 -8.74
C LEU A 4 -5.02 13.33 -8.94
N PHE A 5 -4.31 13.79 -9.97
CA PHE A 5 -2.95 13.33 -10.25
C PHE A 5 -1.99 13.59 -9.09
N ILE A 6 -2.06 14.78 -8.47
CA ILE A 6 -1.24 15.12 -7.30
C ILE A 6 -1.54 14.19 -6.12
N SER A 7 -2.83 13.94 -5.84
CA SER A 7 -3.26 13.06 -4.75
C SER A 7 -2.84 11.61 -4.98
N LEU A 8 -2.98 11.10 -6.20
CA LEU A 8 -2.53 9.76 -6.59
C LEU A 8 -1.00 9.62 -6.47
N GLN A 9 -0.26 10.62 -6.96
CA GLN A 9 1.20 10.63 -6.86
C GLN A 9 1.66 10.63 -5.39
N PHE A 10 1.01 11.43 -4.55
CA PHE A 10 1.29 11.45 -3.11
C PHE A 10 1.07 10.08 -2.47
N LEU A 11 -0.08 9.45 -2.75
CA LEU A 11 -0.39 8.09 -2.28
C LEU A 11 0.68 7.08 -2.69
N VAL A 12 1.04 7.05 -3.98
CA VAL A 12 2.05 6.12 -4.50
C VAL A 12 3.40 6.32 -3.81
N ILE A 13 3.84 7.56 -3.63
CA ILE A 13 5.14 7.88 -2.99
C ILE A 13 5.13 7.44 -1.52
N VAL A 14 4.08 7.78 -0.77
CA VAL A 14 3.98 7.42 0.65
C VAL A 14 3.97 5.91 0.81
N THR A 15 3.24 5.19 -0.03
CA THR A 15 3.17 3.72 0.00
C THR A 15 4.49 3.07 -0.35
N LEU A 16 5.21 3.62 -1.33
CA LEU A 16 6.56 3.17 -1.67
C LEU A 16 7.53 3.36 -0.50
N MET A 17 7.44 4.50 0.21
CA MET A 17 8.27 4.73 1.39
C MET A 17 7.93 3.72 2.50
N LEU A 18 6.64 3.53 2.79
CA LEU A 18 6.17 2.58 3.80
C LEU A 18 6.55 1.14 3.47
N SER A 19 6.54 0.73 2.20
CA SER A 19 6.94 -0.63 1.82
C SER A 19 8.42 -0.88 2.09
N PHE A 20 9.31 0.09 1.83
CA PHE A 20 10.72 -0.06 2.20
C PHE A 20 10.92 -0.14 3.71
N VAL A 21 10.18 0.66 4.49
CA VAL A 21 10.22 0.54 5.96
C VAL A 21 9.72 -0.85 6.38
N LEU A 22 8.63 -1.35 5.79
CA LEU A 22 8.11 -2.69 6.03
C LEU A 22 9.17 -3.76 5.77
N PHE A 23 9.87 -3.67 4.63
CA PHE A 23 10.97 -4.58 4.30
C PHE A 23 12.04 -4.62 5.41
N PHE A 24 12.48 -3.47 5.91
CA PHE A 24 13.50 -3.43 6.96
C PHE A 24 13.09 -4.16 8.24
N TYR A 25 11.80 -4.13 8.61
CA TYR A 25 11.33 -4.83 9.80
C TYR A 25 11.03 -6.31 9.55
N GLU A 26 10.49 -6.66 8.39
CA GLU A 26 10.06 -8.03 8.10
C GLU A 26 11.17 -8.90 7.51
N HIS A 27 12.22 -8.32 6.92
CA HIS A 27 13.32 -9.11 6.34
C HIS A 27 14.02 -9.97 7.39
N ASP A 28 14.28 -9.43 8.58
CA ASP A 28 14.92 -10.20 9.66
C ASP A 28 13.99 -11.27 10.26
N ALA A 29 12.67 -11.02 10.27
CA ALA A 29 11.68 -11.90 10.87
C ALA A 29 11.19 -13.01 9.89
N GLN A 30 11.14 -12.70 8.60
CA GLN A 30 10.63 -13.55 7.53
C GLN A 30 11.48 -13.40 6.24
N PRO A 31 12.77 -13.74 6.27
CA PRO A 31 13.71 -13.48 5.16
C PRO A 31 13.36 -14.20 3.87
N GLU A 32 12.70 -15.36 3.94
CA GLU A 32 12.25 -16.12 2.77
C GLU A 32 11.08 -15.43 2.04
N ILE A 33 10.24 -14.71 2.78
CA ILE A 33 9.06 -14.02 2.25
C ILE A 33 9.46 -12.62 1.81
N TYR A 34 10.03 -11.84 2.72
CA TYR A 34 10.50 -10.48 2.48
C TYR A 34 11.95 -10.55 2.00
N SER A 35 12.23 -11.28 0.93
CA SER A 35 13.60 -11.58 0.46
C SER A 35 14.33 -10.39 -0.15
N ASN A 36 13.58 -9.41 -0.66
CA ASN A 36 14.12 -8.18 -1.23
C ASN A 36 13.10 -7.03 -1.11
N GLY A 37 13.55 -5.79 -1.27
CA GLY A 37 12.67 -4.62 -1.18
C GLY A 37 11.48 -4.67 -2.15
N ILE A 38 11.62 -5.31 -3.32
CA ILE A 38 10.54 -5.42 -4.31
C ILE A 38 9.39 -6.28 -3.76
N SER A 39 9.68 -7.37 -3.04
CA SER A 39 8.64 -8.21 -2.41
C SER A 39 7.71 -7.41 -1.49
N SER A 40 8.28 -6.49 -0.68
CA SER A 40 7.50 -5.60 0.19
C SER A 40 6.67 -4.55 -0.59
N VAL A 41 7.21 -4.04 -1.70
CA VAL A 41 6.49 -3.11 -2.59
C VAL A 41 5.30 -3.83 -3.19
N VAL A 42 5.52 -5.02 -3.74
CA VAL A 42 4.46 -5.86 -4.33
C VAL A 42 3.38 -6.14 -3.28
N TRP A 43 3.77 -6.49 -2.05
CA TRP A 43 2.82 -6.71 -0.96
C TRP A 43 1.98 -5.47 -0.64
N ALA A 44 2.62 -4.31 -0.50
CA ALA A 44 1.94 -3.06 -0.15
C ALA A 44 0.89 -2.64 -1.21
N PHE A 45 1.23 -2.76 -2.50
CA PHE A 45 0.30 -2.41 -3.58
C PHE A 45 -0.77 -3.48 -3.82
N ALA A 46 -0.46 -4.76 -3.61
CA ALA A 46 -1.45 -5.83 -3.72
C ALA A 46 -2.62 -5.64 -2.75
N GLN A 47 -2.37 -5.08 -1.56
CA GLN A 47 -3.44 -4.79 -0.58
C GLN A 47 -4.47 -3.77 -1.07
N TYR A 48 -4.13 -2.89 -2.01
CA TYR A 48 -5.11 -1.96 -2.60
C TYR A 48 -6.15 -2.65 -3.46
N ILE A 49 -5.80 -3.78 -4.05
CA ILE A 49 -6.65 -4.52 -4.96
C ILE A 49 -7.16 -5.84 -4.35
N GLY A 50 -6.84 -6.10 -3.07
CA GLY A 50 -7.20 -7.33 -2.37
C GLY A 50 -6.46 -8.58 -2.85
N ASP A 51 -5.26 -8.41 -3.43
CA ASP A 51 -4.39 -9.48 -3.93
C ASP A 51 -5.13 -10.62 -4.68
N PRO A 52 -5.78 -10.33 -5.82
CA PRO A 52 -6.57 -11.34 -6.55
C PRO A 52 -5.71 -12.50 -7.08
N GLY A 53 -4.41 -12.30 -7.20
CA GLY A 53 -3.47 -13.33 -7.65
C GLY A 53 -2.84 -14.15 -6.52
N SER A 54 -3.13 -13.83 -5.26
CA SER A 54 -2.57 -14.49 -4.07
C SER A 54 -1.04 -14.54 -4.04
N PHE A 55 -0.35 -13.64 -4.75
CA PHE A 55 1.12 -13.61 -4.81
C PHE A 55 1.74 -12.82 -3.64
N ALA A 56 0.90 -12.15 -2.86
CA ALA A 56 1.26 -11.34 -1.70
C ALA A 56 0.46 -11.73 -0.45
N ASP A 57 -0.04 -12.97 -0.37
CA ASP A 57 -0.73 -13.52 0.81
C ASP A 57 0.25 -13.88 1.93
N THR A 58 1.02 -12.89 2.37
CA THR A 58 2.13 -13.04 3.31
C THR A 58 2.16 -11.87 4.32
N PRO A 59 1.18 -11.81 5.23
CA PRO A 59 1.04 -10.69 6.14
C PRO A 59 2.25 -10.52 7.07
N PRO A 60 2.63 -9.28 7.41
CA PRO A 60 3.74 -9.00 8.31
C PRO A 60 3.49 -9.56 9.71
N ILE A 61 4.54 -10.12 10.33
CA ILE A 61 4.45 -10.72 11.66
C ILE A 61 5.02 -9.81 12.75
N THR A 62 5.85 -8.83 12.41
CA THR A 62 6.38 -7.89 13.39
C THR A 62 5.31 -6.90 13.84
N PHE A 63 5.46 -6.40 15.07
CA PHE A 63 4.54 -5.38 15.59
C PHE A 63 4.54 -4.12 14.74
N VAL A 64 5.72 -3.65 14.32
CA VAL A 64 5.87 -2.46 13.47
C VAL A 64 5.31 -2.73 12.06
N GLY A 65 5.59 -3.90 11.48
CA GLY A 65 5.05 -4.27 10.17
C GLY A 65 3.53 -4.34 10.16
N ARG A 66 2.90 -4.83 11.24
CA ARG A 66 1.43 -4.81 11.40
C ARG A 66 0.86 -3.39 11.49
N ILE A 67 1.55 -2.46 12.17
CA ILE A 67 1.15 -1.04 12.17
C ILE A 67 1.22 -0.46 10.75
N ILE A 68 2.30 -0.73 10.02
CA ILE A 68 2.46 -0.28 8.63
C ILE A 68 1.38 -0.87 7.73
N ALA A 69 1.03 -2.15 7.89
CA ALA A 69 -0.07 -2.78 7.18
C ALA A 69 -1.41 -2.06 7.41
N CYS A 70 -1.72 -1.68 8.65
CA CYS A 70 -2.91 -0.89 8.94
C CYS A 70 -2.89 0.48 8.24
N ILE A 71 -1.75 1.17 8.24
CA ILE A 71 -1.60 2.46 7.55
C ILE A 71 -1.81 2.30 6.04
N ILE A 72 -1.22 1.26 5.44
CA ILE A 72 -1.41 0.94 4.01
C ILE A 72 -2.90 0.68 3.74
N GLY A 73 -3.60 -0.09 4.58
CA GLY A 73 -5.04 -0.32 4.46
C GLY A 73 -5.85 0.98 4.45
N LEU A 74 -5.55 1.91 5.35
CA LEU A 74 -6.20 3.24 5.39
C LEU A 74 -5.90 4.07 4.12
N LEU A 75 -4.67 4.02 3.62
CA LEU A 75 -4.29 4.67 2.36
C LEU A 75 -5.05 4.07 1.16
N GLY A 76 -5.33 2.76 1.17
CA GLY A 76 -6.16 2.10 0.17
C GLY A 76 -7.57 2.68 0.11
N ILE A 77 -8.18 2.94 1.27
CA ILE A 77 -9.49 3.61 1.34
C ILE A 77 -9.41 5.03 0.75
N ALA A 78 -8.37 5.79 1.10
CA ALA A 78 -8.15 7.13 0.58
C ALA A 78 -7.97 7.13 -0.95
N LEU A 79 -7.28 6.13 -1.50
CA LEU A 79 -7.07 5.96 -2.94
C LEU A 79 -8.38 5.87 -3.72
N PHE A 80 -9.35 5.09 -3.22
CA PHE A 80 -10.67 4.97 -3.86
C PHE A 80 -11.57 6.19 -3.61
N ALA A 81 -11.37 6.93 -2.52
CA ALA A 81 -12.12 8.14 -2.22
C ALA A 81 -11.85 9.28 -3.22
N VAL A 82 -10.60 9.43 -3.72
CA VAL A 82 -10.25 10.50 -4.67
C VAL A 82 -11.03 10.45 -5.99
N PRO A 83 -11.08 9.32 -6.74
CA PRO A 83 -11.86 9.24 -7.96
C PRO A 83 -13.37 9.29 -7.70
N ALA A 84 -13.86 8.73 -6.59
CA ALA A 84 -15.27 8.81 -6.21
C ALA A 84 -15.72 10.26 -5.99
N GLY A 85 -14.92 11.08 -5.30
CA GLY A 85 -15.18 12.50 -5.09
C GLY A 85 -15.20 13.29 -6.41
N LEU A 86 -14.30 12.99 -7.34
CA LEU A 86 -14.28 13.62 -8.65
C LEU A 86 -15.55 13.31 -9.47
N VAL A 87 -15.98 12.05 -9.46
CA VAL A 87 -17.21 11.63 -10.17
C VAL A 87 -18.44 12.31 -9.55
N GLY A 88 -18.54 12.34 -8.21
CA GLY A 88 -19.63 13.01 -7.51
C GLY A 88 -19.73 14.50 -7.85
N ALA A 89 -18.59 15.20 -7.92
CA ALA A 89 -18.55 16.61 -8.31
C ALA A 89 -18.98 16.86 -9.77
N GLY A 90 -18.84 15.87 -10.66
CA GLY A 90 -19.28 15.96 -12.05
C GLY A 90 -20.79 15.85 -12.26
N PHE A 91 -21.53 15.39 -11.24
CA PHE A 91 -23.00 15.32 -11.24
C PHE A 91 -23.69 16.48 -10.51
N SER A 92 -22.91 17.41 -9.95
CA SER A 92 -23.41 18.56 -9.19
C SER A 92 -23.33 19.88 -9.96
#